data_AF-A0A485L766-F1
#
_entry.id   AF-A0A485L766-F1
#
_cell.length_a   1.000
_cell.length_b   1.000
_cell.length_c   1.000
_cell.angle_alpha   90.00
_cell.angle_beta   90.00
_cell.angle_gamma   90.00
#
_symmetry.space_group_name_H-M   'P 1'
#
loop_
_entity.id
_entity.type
_entity.pdbx_description
1 polymer ?
#
loop_
_entity_poly.entity_id
_entity_poly.type
_entity_poly.pdbx_seq_one_letter_code
_entity_poly.pdbx_strand_id
1 'polypeptide(L)'
;MAPFLALAFALAASTVNGAAICPPTDATLKPVTFTGYVMDNFCIDMGTMVDNPTNKTLVAPQLHSIHCLVELPPCVKSQFAMLEKLATPVNDMLYSVKYQLGADGSALAMQYAMAAKAKSGTRGFTATVTGYSDGKSLALQCVSLAKTVNVDGKDMALTDADLAAVAPMTPATNTAATTTVAPKASASTTTTATTTTVAPKISAATTTVTATTAVVAASSLAWLLA
;
A
#
# COMPACT_ATOMS: atom_id res chain seq x y z
N MET A 1 18.47 23.97 56.55
CA MET A 1 17.78 24.55 55.38
C MET A 1 18.17 23.70 54.18
N ALA A 2 17.31 22.79 53.73
CA ALA A 2 17.52 21.94 52.57
C ALA A 2 16.31 22.12 51.64
N PRO A 3 16.49 22.46 50.35
CA PRO A 3 15.36 22.61 49.45
C PRO A 3 15.00 21.25 48.86
N PHE A 4 13.75 20.84 49.05
CA PHE A 4 13.14 19.72 48.33
C PHE A 4 12.87 20.17 46.89
N LEU A 5 13.62 19.61 45.93
CA LEU A 5 13.31 19.71 44.51
C LEU A 5 12.09 18.83 44.21
N ALA A 6 10.95 19.46 43.94
CA ALA A 6 9.76 18.77 43.47
C ALA A 6 9.95 18.41 41.98
N LEU A 7 10.12 17.12 41.69
CA LEU A 7 10.02 16.60 40.32
C LEU A 7 8.54 16.60 39.89
N ALA A 8 8.17 17.53 39.01
CA ALA A 8 6.91 17.49 38.31
C ALA A 8 6.95 16.36 37.27
N PHE A 9 6.26 15.26 37.54
CA PHE A 9 5.97 14.22 36.56
C PHE A 9 4.94 14.77 35.55
N ALA A 10 5.39 15.12 34.35
CA ALA A 10 4.50 15.39 33.24
C ALA A 10 3.85 14.07 32.78
N LEU A 11 2.54 13.93 33.03
CA LEU A 11 1.73 12.89 32.39
C LEU A 11 1.68 13.18 30.89
N ALA A 12 2.46 12.43 30.11
CA ALA A 12 2.26 12.35 28.67
C ALA A 12 0.92 11.64 28.42
N ALA A 13 -0.10 12.39 28.01
CA ALA A 13 -1.35 11.83 27.53
C ALA A 13 -1.05 11.00 26.27
N SER A 14 -1.04 9.68 26.41
CA SER A 14 -1.00 8.77 25.27
C SER A 14 -2.31 8.94 24.50
N THR A 15 -2.25 9.57 23.32
CA THR A 15 -3.36 9.60 22.38
C THR A 15 -3.59 8.18 21.91
N VAL A 16 -4.58 7.51 22.50
CA VAL A 16 -5.12 6.28 21.93
C VAL A 16 -5.66 6.62 20.55
N ASN A 17 -5.09 6.03 19.50
CA ASN A 17 -5.69 5.97 18.18
C ASN A 17 -7.05 5.28 18.35
N GLY A 18 -8.10 6.07 18.55
CA GLY A 18 -9.46 5.57 18.59
C GLY A 18 -9.76 4.89 17.25
N ALA A 19 -10.24 3.64 17.31
CA ALA A 19 -10.80 2.98 16.14
C ALA A 19 -11.82 3.94 15.48
N ALA A 20 -11.75 4.08 14.17
CA ALA A 20 -12.65 4.97 13.44
C ALA A 20 -14.11 4.61 13.77
N ILE A 21 -14.88 5.60 14.24
CA ILE A 21 -16.31 5.43 14.53
C ILE A 21 -17.07 5.48 13.20
N CYS A 22 -17.85 4.44 12.94
CA CYS A 22 -18.68 4.32 11.75
C CYS A 22 -20.18 4.26 12.14
N PRO A 23 -21.05 5.08 11.54
CA PRO A 23 -20.76 6.08 10.50
C PRO A 23 -19.96 7.28 11.04
N PRO A 24 -19.17 7.96 10.20
CA PRO A 24 -18.41 9.13 10.62
C PRO A 24 -19.35 10.29 10.97
N THR A 25 -19.00 11.09 11.98
CA THR A 25 -19.81 12.21 12.46
C THR A 25 -19.69 13.47 11.59
N ASP A 26 -18.77 13.48 10.64
CA ASP A 26 -18.57 14.59 9.72
C ASP A 26 -19.70 14.65 8.68
N ALA A 27 -20.54 15.68 8.79
CA ALA A 27 -21.67 15.90 7.90
C ALA A 27 -21.28 16.23 6.44
N THR A 28 -20.02 16.57 6.18
CA THR A 28 -19.52 16.79 4.81
C THR A 28 -19.35 15.49 4.05
N LEU A 29 -19.12 14.38 4.75
CA LEU A 29 -19.00 13.07 4.15
C LEU A 29 -20.35 12.58 3.62
N LYS A 30 -20.31 11.85 2.50
CA LYS A 30 -21.47 11.25 1.86
C LYS A 30 -21.21 9.76 1.66
N PRO A 31 -22.23 8.90 1.89
CA PRO A 31 -22.10 7.48 1.63
C PRO A 31 -21.92 7.26 0.13
N VAL A 32 -20.99 6.38 -0.23
CA VAL A 32 -20.72 5.99 -1.61
C VAL A 32 -20.66 4.47 -1.70
N THR A 33 -21.06 3.94 -2.86
CA THR A 33 -20.85 2.53 -3.21
C THR A 33 -20.26 2.46 -4.59
N PHE A 34 -19.18 1.70 -4.75
CA PHE A 34 -18.40 1.66 -5.96
C PHE A 34 -17.85 0.26 -6.22
N THR A 35 -17.96 -0.21 -7.46
CA THR A 35 -17.38 -1.48 -7.91
C THR A 35 -16.26 -1.19 -8.89
N GLY A 36 -15.09 -1.80 -8.65
CA GLY A 36 -13.93 -1.62 -9.52
C GLY A 36 -12.78 -2.54 -9.11
N TYR A 37 -11.68 -2.46 -9.86
CA TYR A 37 -10.49 -3.23 -9.56
C TYR A 37 -9.79 -2.67 -8.32
N VAL A 38 -9.34 -3.55 -7.43
CA VAL A 38 -8.43 -3.20 -6.35
C VAL A 38 -7.01 -3.40 -6.84
N MET A 39 -6.17 -2.39 -6.67
CA MET A 39 -4.77 -2.43 -7.07
C MET A 39 -3.91 -1.68 -6.05
N ASP A 40 -2.68 -2.15 -5.84
CA ASP A 40 -1.73 -1.46 -4.97
C ASP A 40 -1.12 -0.22 -5.61
N ASN A 41 -0.84 0.78 -4.76
CA ASN A 41 -0.28 2.04 -5.23
C ASN A 41 1.13 1.86 -5.81
N PHE A 42 1.90 0.86 -5.36
CA PHE A 42 3.24 0.60 -5.89
C PHE A 42 3.21 0.23 -7.38
N CYS A 43 2.35 -0.72 -7.79
CA CYS A 43 2.19 -1.05 -9.20
C CYS A 43 1.60 0.12 -10.01
N ILE A 44 0.69 0.90 -9.42
CA ILE A 44 0.15 2.10 -10.07
C ILE A 44 1.28 3.10 -10.36
N ASP A 45 2.09 3.41 -9.36
CA ASP A 45 3.20 4.39 -9.45
C ASP A 45 4.30 3.92 -10.41
N MET A 46 4.56 2.61 -10.46
CA MET A 46 5.52 2.01 -11.39
C MET A 46 5.00 2.01 -12.85
N GLY A 47 3.68 2.07 -13.06
CA GLY A 47 3.02 2.05 -14.37
C GLY A 47 2.92 0.67 -15.03
N THR A 48 3.59 -0.35 -14.46
CA THR A 48 3.56 -1.74 -14.91
C THR A 48 3.40 -2.69 -13.72
N MET A 49 3.06 -3.94 -14.00
CA MET A 49 2.94 -4.96 -12.95
C MET A 49 4.34 -5.41 -12.54
N VAL A 50 4.59 -5.47 -11.23
CA VAL A 50 5.90 -5.86 -10.69
C VAL A 50 6.26 -7.31 -11.00
N ASP A 51 5.28 -8.19 -11.07
CA ASP A 51 5.46 -9.62 -11.40
C ASP A 51 5.45 -9.88 -12.91
N ASN A 52 4.83 -8.99 -13.70
CA ASN A 52 4.83 -9.05 -15.15
C ASN A 52 4.92 -7.65 -15.80
N PRO A 53 6.14 -7.11 -15.97
CA PRO A 53 6.34 -5.74 -16.45
C PRO A 53 5.88 -5.46 -17.89
N THR A 54 5.52 -6.49 -18.66
CA THR A 54 4.94 -6.29 -20.01
C THR A 54 3.51 -5.77 -19.95
N ASN A 55 2.84 -5.92 -18.80
CA ASN A 55 1.46 -5.48 -18.59
C ASN A 55 1.43 -4.12 -17.89
N LYS A 56 0.75 -3.14 -18.50
CA LYS A 56 0.52 -1.82 -17.92
C LYS A 56 -0.67 -1.86 -16.96
N THR A 57 -0.50 -1.25 -15.79
CA THR A 57 -1.45 -1.34 -14.67
C THR A 57 -2.79 -0.65 -14.97
N LEU A 58 -2.75 0.62 -15.36
CA LEU A 58 -3.95 1.41 -15.70
C LEU A 58 -4.51 1.14 -17.11
N VAL A 59 -4.04 0.07 -17.76
CA VAL A 59 -4.56 -0.39 -19.06
C VAL A 59 -5.24 -1.74 -18.91
N ALA A 60 -4.60 -2.67 -18.19
CA ALA A 60 -5.06 -4.04 -18.04
C ALA A 60 -5.11 -4.50 -16.58
N PRO A 61 -5.87 -3.83 -15.69
CA PRO A 61 -5.91 -4.17 -14.26
C PRO A 61 -6.44 -5.59 -13.98
N GLN A 62 -7.18 -6.19 -14.92
CA GLN A 62 -7.59 -7.59 -14.85
C GLN A 62 -6.42 -8.58 -14.86
N LEU A 63 -5.23 -8.16 -15.30
CA LEU A 63 -4.03 -9.00 -15.29
C LEU A 63 -3.25 -8.89 -13.97
N HIS A 64 -3.66 -8.00 -13.05
CA HIS A 64 -2.99 -7.79 -11.78
C HIS A 64 -3.10 -9.02 -10.89
N SER A 65 -1.97 -9.64 -10.55
CA SER A 65 -1.93 -10.86 -9.76
C SER A 65 -2.36 -10.61 -8.32
N ILE A 66 -3.13 -11.54 -7.76
CA ILE A 66 -3.50 -11.52 -6.34
C ILE A 66 -2.25 -11.64 -5.45
N HIS A 67 -1.14 -12.20 -5.94
CA HIS A 67 0.15 -12.21 -5.22
C HIS A 67 0.59 -10.81 -4.76
N CYS A 68 0.40 -9.79 -5.60
CA CYS A 68 0.73 -8.40 -5.26
C CYS A 68 -0.17 -7.85 -4.15
N LEU A 69 -1.41 -8.33 -4.05
CA LEU A 69 -2.37 -7.88 -3.03
C LEU A 69 -2.18 -8.56 -1.67
N VAL A 70 -1.47 -9.68 -1.58
CA VAL A 70 -1.44 -10.48 -0.34
C VAL A 70 -0.04 -10.83 0.17
N GLU A 71 0.98 -10.84 -0.68
CA GLU A 71 2.27 -11.45 -0.33
C GLU A 71 3.45 -10.53 -0.56
N LEU A 72 3.39 -9.69 -1.60
CA LEU A 72 4.54 -8.90 -1.99
C LEU A 72 4.64 -7.63 -1.12
N PRO A 73 5.66 -7.51 -0.24
CA PRO A 73 5.72 -6.44 0.76
C PRO A 73 5.65 -5.01 0.21
N PRO A 74 6.32 -4.62 -0.91
CA PRO A 74 6.18 -3.26 -1.43
C PRO A 74 4.74 -2.93 -1.85
N CYS A 75 4.05 -3.87 -2.49
CA CYS A 75 2.67 -3.73 -2.92
C CYS A 75 1.73 -3.58 -1.71
N VAL A 76 1.77 -4.53 -0.77
CA VAL A 76 0.91 -4.51 0.42
C VAL A 76 1.16 -3.26 1.27
N LYS A 77 2.42 -2.85 1.46
CA LYS A 77 2.77 -1.65 2.26
C LYS A 77 2.35 -0.35 1.60
N SER A 78 2.24 -0.33 0.27
CA SER A 78 1.82 0.87 -0.47
C SER A 78 0.34 1.19 -0.34
N GLN A 79 -0.45 0.31 0.31
CA GLN A 79 -1.91 0.40 0.40
C GLN A 79 -2.57 0.30 -0.98
N PHE A 80 -3.89 0.21 -0.97
CA PHE A 80 -4.67 -0.13 -2.14
C PHE A 80 -5.63 0.99 -2.54
N ALA A 81 -5.88 1.05 -3.84
CA ALA A 81 -6.81 1.96 -4.49
C ALA A 81 -7.91 1.18 -5.22
N MET A 82 -9.07 1.82 -5.34
CA MET A 82 -10.14 1.42 -6.25
C MET A 82 -9.96 2.12 -7.59
N LEU A 83 -9.93 1.34 -8.67
CA LEU A 83 -9.83 1.87 -10.02
C LEU A 83 -11.20 1.96 -10.68
N GLU A 84 -11.46 3.09 -11.35
CA GLU A 84 -12.58 3.24 -12.28
C GLU A 84 -12.12 3.16 -13.71
N LYS A 85 -13.02 2.68 -14.58
CA LYS A 85 -12.80 2.74 -16.02
C LYS A 85 -13.07 4.16 -16.51
N LEU A 86 -12.15 4.71 -17.28
CA LEU A 86 -12.30 6.01 -17.92
C LEU A 86 -13.28 5.92 -19.09
N ALA A 87 -14.16 6.92 -19.23
CA ALA A 87 -15.05 7.04 -20.38
C ALA A 87 -14.26 7.29 -21.68
N THR A 88 -13.20 8.09 -21.59
CA THR A 88 -12.25 8.36 -22.67
C THR A 88 -10.84 8.09 -22.18
N PRO A 89 -10.04 7.28 -22.91
CA PRO A 89 -8.66 7.04 -22.54
C PRO A 89 -7.84 8.34 -22.45
N VAL A 90 -6.90 8.38 -21.49
CA VAL A 90 -5.97 9.51 -21.33
C VAL A 90 -4.55 8.96 -21.33
N ASN A 91 -3.71 9.38 -22.29
CA ASN A 91 -2.35 8.88 -22.45
C ASN A 91 -2.29 7.32 -22.46
N ASP A 92 -3.16 6.71 -23.26
CA ASP A 92 -3.38 5.25 -23.36
C ASP A 92 -3.92 4.55 -22.09
N MET A 93 -4.10 5.27 -20.97
CA MET A 93 -4.71 4.72 -19.76
C MET A 93 -6.21 4.54 -19.96
N LEU A 94 -6.72 3.36 -19.61
CA LEU A 94 -8.14 3.01 -19.66
C LEU A 94 -8.81 3.10 -18.29
N TYR A 95 -8.01 3.19 -17.23
CA TYR A 95 -8.46 3.26 -15.85
C TYR A 95 -7.75 4.40 -15.11
N SER A 96 -8.39 4.89 -14.05
CA SER A 96 -7.81 5.86 -13.12
C SER A 96 -8.16 5.49 -11.68
N VAL A 97 -7.38 6.01 -10.72
CA VAL A 97 -7.73 5.90 -9.31
C VAL A 97 -9.00 6.71 -9.05
N LYS A 98 -10.02 6.04 -8.51
CA LYS A 98 -11.27 6.66 -8.06
C LYS A 98 -11.27 6.91 -6.57
N TYR A 99 -10.81 5.93 -5.80
CA TYR A 99 -10.73 6.04 -4.35
C TYR A 99 -9.44 5.42 -3.82
N GLN A 100 -8.92 5.99 -2.74
CA GLN A 100 -7.87 5.43 -1.90
C GLN A 100 -8.52 4.75 -0.69
N LEU A 101 -8.18 3.49 -0.43
CA LEU A 101 -8.80 2.71 0.64
C LEU A 101 -8.19 3.01 2.03
N GLY A 102 -7.02 3.65 2.07
CA GLY A 102 -6.29 3.93 3.30
C GLY A 102 -5.89 2.64 4.04
N ALA A 103 -5.43 2.76 5.28
CA ALA A 103 -4.91 1.62 6.04
C ALA A 103 -5.99 0.56 6.31
N ASP A 104 -7.12 0.96 6.88
CA ASP A 104 -8.19 0.03 7.29
C ASP A 104 -8.86 -0.64 6.09
N GLY A 105 -9.18 0.14 5.04
CA GLY A 105 -9.77 -0.40 3.82
C GLY A 105 -8.80 -1.30 3.06
N SER A 106 -7.50 -1.00 3.06
CA SER A 106 -6.49 -1.88 2.44
C SER A 106 -6.31 -3.17 3.22
N ALA A 107 -6.35 -3.13 4.56
CA ALA A 107 -6.31 -4.33 5.38
C ALA A 107 -7.53 -5.24 5.10
N LEU A 108 -8.73 -4.66 4.96
CA LEU A 108 -9.94 -5.39 4.61
C LEU A 108 -9.86 -5.98 3.20
N ALA A 109 -9.42 -5.20 2.22
CA ALA A 109 -9.23 -5.66 0.85
C ALA A 109 -8.17 -6.78 0.75
N MET A 110 -7.09 -6.70 1.53
CA MET A 110 -6.09 -7.76 1.64
C MET A 110 -6.71 -9.04 2.19
N GLN A 111 -7.52 -8.96 3.26
CA GLN A 111 -8.21 -10.11 3.83
C GLN A 111 -9.13 -10.79 2.79
N TYR A 112 -9.89 -10.00 2.03
CA TYR A 112 -10.75 -10.55 0.97
C TYR A 112 -9.94 -11.16 -0.16
N ALA A 113 -8.82 -10.54 -0.56
CA ALA A 113 -7.92 -11.09 -1.57
C ALA A 113 -7.28 -12.41 -1.10
N MET A 114 -6.91 -12.55 0.17
CA MET A 114 -6.41 -13.79 0.77
C MET A 114 -7.47 -14.90 0.74
N ALA A 115 -8.72 -14.58 1.12
CA ALA A 115 -9.82 -15.52 1.06
C ALA A 115 -10.12 -15.97 -0.38
N ALA A 116 -10.11 -15.02 -1.33
CA ALA A 116 -10.29 -15.33 -2.74
C ALA A 116 -9.14 -16.20 -3.29
N LYS A 117 -7.89 -15.92 -2.90
CA LYS A 117 -6.72 -16.74 -3.24
C LYS A 117 -6.87 -18.17 -2.72
N ALA A 118 -7.30 -18.33 -1.47
CA ALA A 118 -7.53 -19.65 -0.86
C ALA A 118 -8.60 -20.45 -1.63
N LYS A 119 -9.54 -19.76 -2.28
CA LYS A 119 -10.56 -20.33 -3.16
C LYS A 119 -10.16 -20.36 -4.64
N SER A 120 -8.85 -20.42 -4.94
CA SER A 120 -8.25 -20.53 -6.28
C SER A 120 -8.23 -19.29 -7.17
N GLY A 121 -8.56 -18.11 -6.65
CA GLY A 121 -8.41 -16.85 -7.39
C GLY A 121 -6.94 -16.54 -7.70
N THR A 122 -6.65 -16.08 -8.93
CA THR A 122 -5.27 -15.79 -9.36
C THR A 122 -5.00 -14.33 -9.69
N ARG A 123 -5.92 -13.63 -10.35
CA ARG A 123 -5.72 -12.25 -10.81
C ARG A 123 -7.01 -11.45 -10.94
N GLY A 124 -6.87 -10.16 -11.22
CA GLY A 124 -7.97 -9.29 -11.63
C GLY A 124 -9.03 -9.11 -10.55
N PHE A 125 -8.58 -8.82 -9.33
CA PHE A 125 -9.47 -8.69 -8.18
C PHE A 125 -10.33 -7.42 -8.27
N THR A 126 -11.64 -7.63 -8.38
CA THR A 126 -12.67 -6.59 -8.36
C THR A 126 -13.53 -6.75 -7.11
N ALA A 127 -13.84 -5.65 -6.44
CA ALA A 127 -14.71 -5.64 -5.27
C ALA A 127 -15.73 -4.51 -5.35
N THR A 128 -16.86 -4.70 -4.68
CA THR A 128 -17.81 -3.62 -4.39
C THR A 128 -17.52 -3.08 -3.00
N VAL A 129 -17.13 -1.82 -2.94
CA VAL A 129 -16.80 -1.11 -1.71
C VAL A 129 -17.91 -0.13 -1.37
N THR A 130 -18.33 -0.12 -0.10
CA THR A 130 -19.15 0.94 0.47
C THR A 130 -18.33 1.71 1.51
N GLY A 131 -18.47 3.03 1.53
CA GLY A 131 -17.76 3.89 2.48
C GLY A 131 -18.28 5.32 2.44
N TYR A 132 -17.48 6.25 2.94
CA TYR A 132 -17.82 7.66 3.03
C TYR A 132 -16.72 8.52 2.39
N SER A 133 -17.13 9.48 1.55
CA SER A 133 -16.23 10.40 0.85
C SER A 133 -16.70 11.84 0.99
N ASP A 134 -15.75 12.79 1.03
CA ASP A 134 -16.02 14.24 1.01
C ASP A 134 -16.12 14.80 -0.42
N GLY A 135 -15.84 13.98 -1.44
CA GLY A 135 -15.79 14.37 -2.85
C GLY A 135 -14.64 15.31 -3.21
N LYS A 136 -13.78 15.68 -2.26
CA LYS A 136 -12.64 16.60 -2.44
C LYS A 136 -11.32 15.84 -2.44
N SER A 137 -11.24 14.77 -1.66
CA SER A 137 -10.13 13.84 -1.62
C SER A 137 -10.55 12.47 -2.15
N LEU A 138 -9.55 11.67 -2.54
CA LEU A 138 -9.80 10.29 -2.96
C LEU A 138 -9.99 9.34 -1.76
N ALA A 139 -9.71 9.79 -0.54
CA ALA A 139 -9.74 8.92 0.64
C ALA A 139 -11.17 8.47 0.99
N LEU A 140 -11.35 7.17 1.19
CA LEU A 140 -12.58 6.61 1.76
C LEU A 140 -12.43 6.38 3.26
N GLN A 141 -13.51 6.68 3.98
CA GLN A 141 -13.66 6.37 5.39
C GLN A 141 -14.70 5.27 5.59
N CYS A 142 -14.58 4.51 6.68
CA CYS A 142 -15.52 3.45 7.04
C CYS A 142 -15.76 2.46 5.89
N VAL A 143 -14.66 2.02 5.29
CA VAL A 143 -14.65 1.10 4.15
C VAL A 143 -15.20 -0.26 4.58
N SER A 144 -16.13 -0.78 3.79
CA SER A 144 -16.68 -2.13 3.88
C SER A 144 -16.72 -2.73 2.48
N LEU A 145 -16.55 -4.05 2.37
CA LEU A 145 -16.56 -4.77 1.10
C LEU A 145 -17.75 -5.74 1.04
N ALA A 146 -18.44 -5.77 -0.10
CA ALA A 146 -19.45 -6.78 -0.36
C ALA A 146 -18.82 -8.17 -0.41
N LYS A 147 -19.51 -9.17 0.14
CA LYS A 147 -19.04 -10.57 0.22
C LYS A 147 -18.87 -11.27 -1.12
N THR A 148 -19.38 -10.70 -2.21
CA THR A 148 -19.12 -11.20 -3.56
C THR A 148 -18.05 -10.33 -4.21
N VAL A 149 -16.92 -10.95 -4.55
CA VAL A 149 -15.83 -10.33 -5.32
C VAL A 149 -15.79 -10.96 -6.70
N ASN A 150 -15.14 -10.33 -7.67
CA ASN A 150 -14.86 -10.94 -8.96
C ASN A 150 -13.35 -11.14 -9.09
N VAL A 151 -12.93 -12.38 -9.37
CA VAL A 151 -11.53 -12.77 -9.58
C VAL A 151 -11.48 -13.67 -10.81
N ASP A 152 -10.41 -13.53 -11.60
CA ASP A 152 -10.27 -14.25 -12.87
C ASP A 152 -11.48 -14.07 -13.82
N GLY A 153 -12.18 -12.92 -13.73
CA GLY A 153 -13.38 -12.62 -14.50
C GLY A 153 -14.64 -13.35 -14.02
N LYS A 154 -14.62 -14.00 -12.84
CA LYS A 154 -15.74 -14.76 -12.28
C LYS A 154 -16.12 -14.27 -10.90
N ASP A 155 -17.42 -14.23 -10.64
CA ASP A 155 -17.94 -13.90 -9.32
C ASP A 155 -17.65 -15.04 -8.33
N MET A 156 -17.19 -14.65 -7.15
CA MET A 156 -16.81 -15.52 -6.06
C MET A 156 -17.43 -15.01 -4.77
N ALA A 157 -18.31 -15.82 -4.19
CA ALA A 157 -18.88 -15.55 -2.88
C ALA A 157 -17.90 -15.97 -1.78
N LEU A 158 -17.63 -15.04 -0.86
CA LEU A 158 -16.83 -15.23 0.35
C LEU A 158 -17.76 -15.27 1.56
N THR A 159 -17.62 -16.30 2.37
CA THR A 159 -18.36 -16.46 3.63
C THR A 159 -17.59 -15.84 4.79
N ASP A 160 -18.26 -15.63 5.92
CA ASP A 160 -17.57 -15.19 7.14
C ASP A 160 -16.53 -16.21 7.61
N ALA A 161 -16.76 -17.50 7.36
CA ALA A 161 -15.80 -18.55 7.63
C ALA A 161 -14.56 -18.45 6.73
N ASP A 162 -14.73 -18.15 5.43
CA ASP A 162 -13.60 -17.92 4.52
C ASP A 162 -12.75 -16.73 4.99
N LEU A 163 -13.39 -15.62 5.40
CA LEU A 163 -12.71 -14.43 5.89
C LEU A 163 -12.03 -14.65 7.25
N ALA A 164 -12.66 -15.41 8.14
CA ALA A 164 -12.09 -15.75 9.44
C ALA A 164 -10.89 -16.70 9.33
N ALA A 165 -10.89 -17.61 8.35
CA ALA A 165 -9.79 -18.55 8.11
C ALA A 165 -8.48 -17.87 7.67
N VAL A 166 -8.59 -16.69 7.04
CA VAL A 166 -7.44 -15.91 6.55
C VAL A 166 -7.16 -14.66 7.39
N ALA A 167 -8.02 -14.35 8.36
CA ALA A 167 -7.76 -13.27 9.29
C ALA A 167 -6.39 -13.52 9.93
N PRO A 168 -5.52 -12.50 10.06
CA PRO A 168 -4.25 -12.68 10.74
C PRO A 168 -4.57 -13.25 12.11
N MET A 169 -4.12 -14.48 12.38
CA MET A 169 -4.10 -15.02 13.72
C MET A 169 -3.35 -13.97 14.54
N THR A 170 -4.08 -13.22 15.35
CA THR A 170 -3.48 -12.37 16.36
C THR A 170 -2.48 -13.26 17.08
N PRO A 171 -1.21 -12.87 17.23
CA PRO A 171 -0.32 -13.64 18.08
C PRO A 171 -1.07 -13.81 19.40
N ALA A 172 -1.44 -15.06 19.71
CA ALA A 172 -1.92 -15.38 21.05
C ALA A 172 -0.89 -14.74 21.96
N THR A 173 -1.34 -13.82 22.81
CA THR A 173 -0.49 -13.24 23.82
C THR A 173 -0.01 -14.44 24.62
N ASN A 174 1.21 -14.90 24.35
CA ASN A 174 1.89 -15.85 25.19
C ASN A 174 2.04 -15.10 26.50
N THR A 175 1.06 -15.29 27.40
CA THR A 175 1.24 -15.08 28.82
C THR A 175 2.49 -15.88 29.16
N ALA A 176 3.61 -15.18 29.22
CA ALA A 176 4.88 -15.73 29.61
C ALA A 176 4.68 -16.34 30.98
N ALA A 177 4.58 -17.68 31.03
CA ALA A 177 4.74 -18.42 32.26
C ALA A 177 6.16 -18.13 32.76
N THR A 178 6.24 -17.21 33.72
CA THR A 178 7.45 -16.89 34.47
C THR A 178 7.94 -18.17 35.14
N THR A 179 8.91 -18.83 34.51
CA THR A 179 9.69 -19.87 35.17
C THR A 179 10.95 -19.20 35.68
N THR A 180 10.94 -18.94 36.99
CA THR A 180 12.06 -18.40 37.75
C THR A 180 13.22 -19.39 37.70
N VAL A 181 14.31 -19.04 37.01
CA VAL A 181 15.62 -19.69 37.20
C VAL A 181 16.64 -18.63 37.57
N ALA A 182 17.21 -18.81 38.76
CA ALA A 182 18.18 -17.94 39.42
C ALA A 182 19.50 -17.82 38.62
N PRO A 183 20.27 -16.71 38.80
CA PRO A 183 21.49 -16.47 38.04
C PRO A 183 22.68 -17.23 38.65
N LYS A 184 23.39 -18.00 37.82
CA LYS A 184 24.74 -18.48 38.13
C LYS A 184 25.75 -17.77 37.23
N ALA A 185 26.62 -16.99 37.85
CA ALA A 185 27.75 -16.34 37.23
C ALA A 185 28.72 -17.35 36.58
N SER A 186 29.25 -17.03 35.39
CA SER A 186 30.54 -17.55 34.94
C SER A 186 31.14 -16.71 33.81
N ALA A 187 32.26 -16.07 34.15
CA ALA A 187 33.42 -15.70 33.34
C ALA A 187 33.23 -15.16 31.89
N SER A 188 33.47 -13.85 31.80
CA SER A 188 33.91 -13.11 30.63
C SER A 188 35.21 -13.67 30.06
N THR A 189 35.22 -14.03 28.77
CA THR A 189 36.46 -14.25 28.00
C THR A 189 36.48 -13.26 26.85
N THR A 190 37.32 -12.25 27.01
CA THR A 190 37.70 -11.24 26.01
C THR A 190 38.31 -11.91 24.78
N THR A 191 37.69 -11.72 23.63
CA THR A 191 38.34 -12.00 22.33
C THR A 191 38.54 -10.68 21.60
N THR A 192 39.81 -10.32 21.49
CA THR A 192 40.38 -9.17 20.78
C THR A 192 40.11 -9.30 19.28
N ALA A 193 39.35 -8.36 18.69
CA ALA A 193 39.27 -8.18 17.25
C ALA A 193 40.18 -7.02 16.84
N THR A 194 41.25 -7.38 16.14
CA THR A 194 42.28 -6.49 15.60
C THR A 194 41.70 -5.62 14.47
N THR A 195 41.79 -4.31 14.66
CA THR A 195 41.57 -3.27 13.66
C THR A 195 42.64 -3.37 12.57
N THR A 196 42.24 -3.57 11.32
CA THR A 196 43.11 -3.32 10.15
C THR A 196 42.43 -2.30 9.26
N THR A 197 42.94 -1.08 9.32
CA THR A 197 42.61 0.06 8.48
C THR A 197 43.15 -0.18 7.07
N VAL A 198 42.27 -0.23 6.05
CA VAL A 198 42.65 -0.05 4.65
C VAL A 198 41.63 0.86 3.96
N ALA A 199 42.11 2.00 3.50
CA ALA A 199 41.50 2.87 2.50
C ALA A 199 42.62 3.26 1.50
N PRO A 200 42.36 3.82 0.30
CA PRO A 200 41.14 3.82 -0.52
C PRO A 200 41.43 3.38 -1.98
N LYS A 201 40.39 3.20 -2.82
CA LYS A 201 40.49 3.52 -4.26
C LYS A 201 39.11 3.84 -4.84
N ILE A 202 38.91 5.14 -5.05
CA ILE A 202 37.79 5.72 -5.80
C ILE A 202 38.21 5.66 -7.27
N SER A 203 37.51 4.86 -8.08
CA SER A 203 37.58 4.95 -9.54
C SER A 203 36.37 5.74 -10.03
N ALA A 204 36.61 7.00 -10.39
CA ALA A 204 35.68 7.84 -11.11
C ALA A 204 35.54 7.30 -12.54
N ALA A 205 34.33 6.87 -12.92
CA ALA A 205 33.96 6.63 -14.31
C ALA A 205 33.35 7.92 -14.86
N THR A 206 34.17 8.66 -15.61
CA THR A 206 33.77 9.81 -16.42
C THR A 206 32.84 9.31 -17.53
N THR A 207 31.54 9.63 -17.43
CA THR A 207 30.60 9.45 -18.55
C THR A 207 30.45 10.78 -19.27
N THR A 208 31.04 10.87 -20.46
CA THR A 208 30.95 12.02 -21.35
C THR A 208 29.53 12.13 -21.88
N VAL A 209 28.84 13.21 -21.53
CA VAL A 209 27.57 13.62 -22.14
C VAL A 209 27.91 14.34 -23.45
N THR A 210 27.66 13.70 -24.59
CA THR A 210 27.68 14.36 -25.89
C THR A 210 26.34 15.06 -26.08
N ALA A 211 26.30 16.37 -25.86
CA ALA A 211 25.20 17.23 -26.26
C ALA A 211 25.25 17.41 -27.78
N THR A 212 24.32 16.78 -28.50
CA THR A 212 24.07 17.10 -29.92
C THR A 212 23.05 18.24 -29.96
N THR A 213 23.52 19.44 -30.26
CA THR A 213 22.70 20.60 -30.58
C THR A 213 21.96 20.33 -31.89
N ALA A 214 20.66 20.04 -31.81
CA ALA A 214 19.77 20.09 -32.97
C ALA A 214 19.47 21.56 -33.27
N VAL A 215 19.92 22.02 -34.44
CA VAL A 215 19.58 23.33 -35.01
C VAL A 215 18.13 23.25 -35.47
N VAL A 216 17.22 23.91 -34.75
CA VAL A 216 15.87 24.17 -35.24
C VAL A 216 15.99 25.33 -36.23
N ALA A 217 15.97 25.00 -37.53
CA ALA A 217 15.77 25.98 -38.57
C ALA A 217 14.34 26.52 -38.48
N ALA A 218 14.21 27.77 -38.05
CA ALA A 218 13.01 28.55 -38.26
C ALA A 218 12.90 28.86 -39.76
N SER A 219 11.92 28.27 -40.44
CA SER A 219 11.50 28.70 -41.77
C SER A 219 10.11 29.30 -41.66
N SER A 220 10.09 30.62 -41.55
CA SER A 220 8.95 31.48 -41.80
C SER A 220 8.55 31.34 -43.27
N LEU A 221 7.39 30.75 -43.53
CA LEU A 221 6.69 30.88 -44.81
C LEU A 221 5.34 31.53 -44.52
N ALA A 222 5.38 32.85 -44.50
CA ALA A 222 4.23 33.67 -44.83
C ALA A 222 3.86 33.40 -46.29
N TRP A 223 2.64 32.99 -46.55
CA TRP A 223 1.99 33.23 -47.84
C TRP A 223 0.67 33.96 -47.62
N LEU A 224 0.63 35.11 -48.28
CA LEU A 224 -0.43 36.07 -48.45
C LEU A 224 -1.51 35.51 -49.39
N LEU A 225 -2.75 35.99 -49.18
CA LEU A 225 -3.77 36.31 -50.20
C LEU A 225 -4.38 35.16 -51.02
N ALA A 226 -5.64 34.84 -50.71
CA ALA A 226 -6.80 35.15 -51.57
C ALA A 226 -8.10 34.98 -50.76
#